data_AF-A0A7Y2AFA0-F1
#
_entry.id   AF-A0A7Y2AFA0-F1
#
_cell.length_a   1.000
_cell.length_b   1.000
_cell.length_c   1.000
_cell.angle_alpha   90.00
_cell.angle_beta   90.00
_cell.angle_gamma   90.00
#
_symmetry.space_group_name_H-M   'P 1'
#
loop_
_entity.id
_entity.type
_entity.pdbx_description
1 polymer ?
#
loop_
_entity_poly.entity_id
_entity_poly.type
_entity_poly.pdbx_seq_one_letter_code
_entity_poly.pdbx_strand_id
1 'polypeptide(L)'
;FNQLRATIPTLVHAVAERNSVATVTYDGKSHEVRVCVTLVTLMQPLLDDAKIEIQAGRYFDDRDTEYGHPFIVISDSLAKKLFGTENAVDNMVRLGSQELKVIGVFSTPKVSVIPLTYDVYVDMVPPLEPEKRKGELDSIWLKVRVLDDVDSTKAIVRNLLQRNHPESGFEIRSSYPSPTED
;
A
#
# COMPACT_ATOMS: atom_id res chain seq x y z
N PHE A 1 11.15 -5.67 -9.68
CA PHE A 1 10.72 -6.75 -8.76
C PHE A 1 11.34 -8.11 -9.06
N ASN A 2 11.25 -8.63 -10.29
CA ASN A 2 11.86 -9.94 -10.63
C ASN A 2 13.35 -10.02 -10.32
N GLN A 3 14.12 -8.95 -10.59
CA GLN A 3 15.54 -8.89 -10.25
C GLN A 3 15.80 -8.95 -8.74
N LEU A 4 14.96 -8.31 -7.91
CA LEU A 4 15.08 -8.37 -6.44
C LEU A 4 14.88 -9.81 -5.96
N ARG A 5 13.80 -10.46 -6.43
CA ARG A 5 13.51 -11.87 -6.09
C ARG A 5 14.61 -12.82 -6.57
N ALA A 6 15.17 -12.60 -7.76
CA ALA A 6 16.24 -13.42 -8.30
C ALA A 6 17.58 -13.26 -7.55
N THR A 7 17.83 -12.08 -6.96
CA THR A 7 19.12 -11.75 -6.33
C THR A 7 19.11 -11.95 -4.81
N ILE A 8 17.93 -11.98 -4.18
CA ILE A 8 17.78 -12.11 -2.72
C ILE A 8 16.96 -13.40 -2.45
N PRO A 9 17.61 -14.57 -2.31
CA PRO A 9 16.91 -15.85 -2.16
C PRO A 9 16.00 -15.94 -0.92
N THR A 10 16.29 -15.12 0.10
CA THR A 10 15.56 -15.09 1.38
C THR A 10 14.38 -14.12 1.37
N LEU A 11 14.15 -13.42 0.25
CA LEU A 11 13.05 -12.48 0.08
C LEU A 11 11.72 -13.24 0.01
N VAL A 12 10.85 -12.95 0.96
CA VAL A 12 9.49 -13.52 1.04
C VAL A 12 8.55 -12.72 0.16
N HIS A 13 8.53 -11.39 0.32
CA HIS A 13 7.67 -10.49 -0.44
C HIS A 13 8.38 -9.19 -0.79
N ALA A 14 7.99 -8.60 -1.92
CA ALA A 14 8.39 -7.27 -2.35
C ALA A 14 7.15 -6.53 -2.84
N VAL A 15 6.80 -5.43 -2.17
CA VAL A 15 5.60 -4.63 -2.45
C VAL A 15 6.04 -3.24 -2.84
N ALA A 16 5.57 -2.77 -4.00
CA ALA A 16 5.77 -1.41 -4.46
C ALA A 16 4.58 -0.57 -4.04
N GLU A 17 4.82 0.67 -3.61
CA GLU A 17 3.74 1.63 -3.41
C GLU A 17 4.11 3.01 -3.91
N ARG A 18 3.07 3.76 -4.26
CA ARG A 18 3.10 5.20 -4.41
C ARG A 18 2.22 5.81 -3.35
N ASN A 19 2.75 6.82 -2.71
CA ASN A 19 2.15 7.48 -1.57
C ASN A 19 1.90 8.93 -1.96
N SER A 20 0.66 9.36 -1.87
CA SER A 20 0.30 10.75 -2.16
C SER A 20 -0.66 11.28 -1.11
N VAL A 21 -0.85 12.59 -1.17
CA VAL A 21 -1.91 13.26 -0.43
C VAL A 21 -2.95 13.72 -1.45
N ALA A 22 -4.22 13.46 -1.15
CA ALA A 22 -5.32 13.86 -2.01
C ALA A 22 -6.55 14.23 -1.17
N THR A 23 -7.57 14.76 -1.82
CA THR A 23 -8.85 15.06 -1.17
C THR A 23 -9.87 13.99 -1.51
N VAL A 24 -10.52 13.42 -0.49
CA VAL A 24 -11.73 12.62 -0.66
C VAL A 24 -12.95 13.48 -0.36
N THR A 25 -13.94 13.41 -1.24
CA THR A 25 -15.21 14.13 -1.11
C THR A 25 -16.41 13.18 -1.19
N TYR A 26 -17.40 13.43 -0.33
CA TYR A 26 -18.69 12.75 -0.29
C TYR A 26 -19.74 13.70 0.30
N ASP A 27 -20.88 13.88 -0.39
CA ASP A 27 -22.00 14.70 0.07
C ASP A 27 -21.59 16.09 0.63
N GLY A 28 -20.75 16.81 -0.13
CA GLY A 28 -20.23 18.13 0.27
C GLY A 28 -19.15 18.11 1.37
N LYS A 29 -18.92 16.99 2.06
CA LYS A 29 -17.81 16.81 3.01
C LYS A 29 -16.51 16.58 2.25
N SER A 30 -15.42 17.08 2.80
CA SER A 30 -14.10 17.05 2.16
C SER A 30 -13.01 16.84 3.20
N HIS A 31 -12.13 15.86 2.97
CA HIS A 31 -10.99 15.57 3.83
C HIS A 31 -9.74 15.31 3.01
N GLU A 32 -8.64 15.91 3.45
CA GLU A 32 -7.31 15.52 3.00
C GLU A 32 -6.96 14.15 3.58
N VAL A 33 -6.42 13.26 2.74
CA VAL A 33 -6.16 11.86 3.05
C VAL A 33 -4.79 11.44 2.52
N ARG A 34 -4.14 10.53 3.24
CA ARG A 34 -2.96 9.81 2.75
C ARG A 34 -3.41 8.63 1.89
N VAL A 35 -3.01 8.65 0.63
CA VAL A 35 -3.35 7.64 -0.37
C VAL A 35 -2.17 6.71 -0.57
N CYS A 36 -2.40 5.41 -0.46
CA CYS A 36 -1.49 4.40 -0.98
C CYS A 36 -2.07 3.81 -2.27
N VAL A 37 -1.29 3.91 -3.34
CA VAL A 37 -1.58 3.31 -4.64
C VAL A 37 -0.59 2.17 -4.85
N THR A 38 -1.11 0.97 -4.97
CA THR A 38 -0.30 -0.26 -5.06
C THR A 38 -1.08 -1.34 -5.80
N LEU A 39 -0.39 -2.37 -6.28
CA LEU A 39 -1.06 -3.60 -6.69
C LEU A 39 -1.53 -4.32 -5.43
N VAL A 40 -2.80 -4.17 -5.05
CA VAL A 40 -3.28 -4.54 -3.72
C VAL A 40 -3.13 -6.05 -3.47
N THR A 41 -3.23 -6.88 -4.51
CA THR A 41 -2.99 -8.32 -4.43
C THR A 41 -1.55 -8.66 -4.01
N LEU A 42 -0.58 -7.81 -4.35
CA LEU A 42 0.80 -7.93 -3.86
C LEU A 42 0.98 -7.36 -2.45
N MET A 43 0.09 -6.46 -2.03
CA MET A 43 0.14 -5.82 -0.72
C MET A 43 -0.56 -6.64 0.37
N GLN A 44 -1.45 -7.57 0.04
CA GLN A 44 -2.16 -8.38 1.04
C GLN A 44 -1.23 -8.99 2.11
N PRO A 45 -0.08 -9.60 1.78
CA PRO A 45 0.84 -10.11 2.81
C PRO A 45 1.38 -9.01 3.75
N LEU A 46 1.58 -7.79 3.23
CA LEU A 46 2.02 -6.64 4.02
C LEU A 46 0.90 -6.15 4.94
N LEU A 47 -0.35 -6.14 4.47
CA LEU A 47 -1.53 -5.78 5.28
C LEU A 47 -1.74 -6.78 6.42
N ASP A 48 -1.59 -8.07 6.14
CA ASP A 48 -1.71 -9.15 7.14
C ASP A 48 -0.62 -9.07 8.21
N ASP A 49 0.61 -8.73 7.82
CA ASP A 49 1.72 -8.47 8.74
C ASP A 49 1.48 -7.22 9.57
N ALA A 50 0.91 -6.17 8.96
CA ALA A 50 0.52 -4.93 9.61
C ALA A 50 -0.78 -5.05 10.43
N LYS A 51 -1.40 -6.25 10.49
CA LYS A 51 -2.65 -6.53 11.22
C LYS A 51 -3.78 -5.57 10.84
N ILE A 52 -3.86 -5.20 9.57
CA ILE A 52 -4.97 -4.40 9.05
C ILE A 52 -6.13 -5.35 8.77
N GLU A 53 -7.31 -5.02 9.31
CA GLU A 53 -8.50 -5.84 9.23
C GLU A 53 -9.63 -5.12 8.48
N ILE A 54 -10.39 -5.86 7.66
CA ILE A 54 -11.63 -5.36 7.08
C ILE A 54 -12.75 -5.46 8.10
N GLN A 55 -13.32 -4.32 8.44
CA GLN A 55 -14.47 -4.20 9.34
C GLN A 55 -15.80 -4.30 8.59
N ALA A 56 -15.82 -3.93 7.31
CA ALA A 56 -17.00 -4.04 6.44
C ALA A 56 -16.59 -4.20 4.97
N GLY A 57 -17.34 -4.99 4.20
CA GLY A 57 -17.06 -5.22 2.79
C GLY A 57 -15.90 -6.19 2.57
N ARG A 58 -14.99 -5.87 1.64
CA ARG A 58 -13.84 -6.71 1.27
C ARG A 58 -12.65 -5.87 0.80
N TYR A 59 -11.48 -6.50 0.75
CA TYR A 59 -10.34 -5.99 -0.03
C TYR A 59 -10.54 -6.22 -1.54
N PHE A 60 -9.66 -5.62 -2.33
CA PHE A 60 -9.50 -5.92 -3.76
C PHE A 60 -9.16 -7.39 -3.97
N ASP A 61 -9.66 -7.96 -5.06
CA ASP A 61 -9.26 -9.28 -5.57
C ASP A 61 -8.66 -9.16 -6.98
N ASP A 62 -8.12 -10.28 -7.50
CA ASP A 62 -7.44 -10.31 -8.81
C ASP A 62 -8.31 -9.78 -9.96
N ARG A 63 -9.64 -9.93 -9.88
CA ARG A 63 -10.57 -9.48 -10.92
C ARG A 63 -10.72 -7.97 -10.90
N ASP A 64 -10.73 -7.36 -9.71
CA ASP A 64 -10.79 -5.91 -9.58
C ASP A 64 -9.58 -5.25 -10.26
N THR A 65 -8.40 -5.85 -10.08
CA THR A 65 -7.14 -5.42 -10.70
C THR A 65 -7.14 -5.66 -12.20
N GLU A 66 -7.53 -6.86 -12.65
CA GLU A 66 -7.52 -7.24 -14.07
C GLU A 66 -8.44 -6.34 -14.91
N TYR A 67 -9.62 -6.03 -14.39
CA TYR A 67 -10.59 -5.17 -15.09
C TYR A 67 -10.42 -3.68 -14.80
N GLY A 68 -9.48 -3.31 -13.92
CA GLY A 68 -9.21 -1.93 -13.54
C GLY A 68 -10.43 -1.22 -12.96
N HIS A 69 -11.16 -1.91 -12.09
CA HIS A 69 -12.37 -1.35 -11.50
C HIS A 69 -12.04 -0.12 -10.63
N PRO A 70 -12.81 0.98 -10.73
CA PRO A 70 -12.58 2.21 -9.98
C PRO A 70 -13.06 2.03 -8.54
N PHE A 71 -12.31 1.25 -7.75
CA PHE A 71 -12.64 0.93 -6.37
C PHE A 71 -11.67 1.57 -5.38
N ILE A 72 -12.14 1.74 -4.15
CA ILE A 72 -11.37 2.29 -3.04
C ILE A 72 -11.70 1.51 -1.77
N VAL A 73 -10.70 1.29 -0.92
CA VAL A 73 -10.87 0.80 0.44
C VAL A 73 -10.44 1.94 1.37
N ILE A 74 -11.27 2.28 2.35
CA ILE A 74 -11.06 3.45 3.22
C ILE A 74 -10.88 3.05 4.69
N SER A 75 -10.17 3.86 5.47
CA SER A 75 -10.03 3.63 6.91
C SER A 75 -11.35 3.85 7.64
N ASP A 76 -11.54 3.17 8.78
CA ASP A 76 -12.69 3.33 9.66
C ASP A 76 -12.84 4.79 10.13
N SER A 77 -11.71 5.46 10.37
CA SER A 77 -11.67 6.86 10.78
C SER A 77 -12.17 7.79 9.68
N LEU A 78 -11.82 7.52 8.41
CA LEU A 78 -12.31 8.28 7.27
C LEU A 78 -13.78 7.98 6.98
N ALA A 79 -14.19 6.71 7.07
CA ALA A 79 -15.58 6.31 6.93
C ALA A 79 -16.48 7.04 7.93
N LYS A 80 -16.08 7.12 9.21
CA LYS A 80 -16.81 7.87 10.26
C LYS A 80 -16.92 9.37 9.94
N LYS A 81 -15.87 9.98 9.38
CA LYS A 81 -15.88 11.40 9.00
C LYS A 81 -16.83 11.68 7.82
N LEU A 82 -16.82 10.82 6.81
CA LEU A 82 -17.62 10.99 5.60
C LEU A 82 -19.08 10.56 5.79
N PHE A 83 -19.32 9.41 6.40
CA PHE A 83 -20.63 8.75 6.47
C PHE A 83 -21.26 8.79 7.87
N GLY A 84 -20.52 9.19 8.90
CA GLY A 84 -21.02 9.17 10.28
C GLY A 84 -21.30 7.73 10.72
N THR A 85 -22.57 7.41 10.94
CA THR A 85 -23.05 6.06 11.29
C THR A 85 -23.61 5.30 10.09
N GLU A 86 -23.67 5.92 8.91
CA GLU A 86 -24.17 5.27 7.69
C GLU A 86 -23.15 4.29 7.13
N ASN A 87 -23.63 3.29 6.39
CA ASN A 87 -22.78 2.33 5.73
C ASN A 87 -22.01 2.99 4.59
N ALA A 88 -20.67 2.92 4.62
CA ALA A 88 -19.83 3.45 3.55
C ALA A 88 -19.75 2.53 2.33
N VAL A 89 -19.89 1.21 2.50
CA VAL A 89 -19.72 0.24 1.42
C VAL A 89 -20.80 0.42 0.34
N ASP A 90 -20.40 0.27 -0.91
CA ASP A 90 -21.17 0.49 -2.14
C ASP A 90 -21.54 1.95 -2.45
N ASN A 91 -21.13 2.91 -1.62
CA ASN A 91 -21.24 4.32 -1.97
C ASN A 91 -20.10 4.79 -2.88
N MET A 92 -20.40 5.79 -3.70
CA MET A 92 -19.42 6.48 -4.53
C MET A 92 -18.81 7.64 -3.76
N VAL A 93 -17.49 7.70 -3.72
CA VAL A 93 -16.73 8.85 -3.23
C VAL A 93 -15.85 9.38 -4.35
N ARG A 94 -15.47 10.65 -4.26
CA ARG A 94 -14.56 11.24 -5.23
C ARG A 94 -13.20 11.52 -4.61
N LEU A 95 -12.16 10.87 -5.12
CA LEU A 95 -10.75 11.08 -4.78
C LEU A 95 -10.11 11.98 -5.85
N GLY A 96 -9.86 13.24 -5.51
CA GLY A 96 -9.43 14.24 -6.49
C GLY A 96 -10.48 14.42 -7.59
N SER A 97 -10.16 14.01 -8.82
CA SER A 97 -11.08 14.05 -9.97
C SER A 97 -11.73 12.70 -10.30
N GLN A 98 -11.38 11.62 -9.59
CA GLN A 98 -11.84 10.27 -9.88
C GLN A 98 -12.99 9.88 -8.95
N GLU A 99 -14.08 9.37 -9.52
CA GLU A 99 -15.14 8.71 -8.76
C GLU A 99 -14.80 7.24 -8.55
N LEU A 100 -14.87 6.79 -7.30
CA LEU A 100 -14.49 5.45 -6.88
C LEU A 100 -15.58 4.87 -5.98
N LYS A 101 -15.89 3.58 -6.16
CA LYS A 101 -16.82 2.88 -5.27
C LYS A 101 -16.08 2.35 -4.05
N VAL A 102 -16.60 2.63 -2.86
CA VAL A 102 -16.10 2.06 -1.61
C VAL A 102 -16.47 0.58 -1.57
N ILE A 103 -15.48 -0.31 -1.59
CA ILE A 103 -15.71 -1.77 -1.52
C ILE A 103 -15.37 -2.37 -0.16
N GLY A 104 -14.66 -1.61 0.68
CA GLY A 104 -14.28 -2.06 2.01
C GLY A 104 -13.90 -0.91 2.94
N VAL A 105 -14.06 -1.18 4.23
CA VAL A 105 -13.62 -0.32 5.32
C VAL A 105 -12.63 -1.09 6.18
N PHE A 106 -11.43 -0.56 6.37
CA PHE A 106 -10.38 -1.19 7.17
C PHE A 106 -10.11 -0.47 8.48
N SER A 107 -9.67 -1.20 9.50
CA SER A 107 -9.11 -0.63 10.73
C SER A 107 -7.60 -0.82 10.77
N THR A 108 -6.89 0.19 11.26
CA THR A 108 -5.48 0.05 11.62
C THR A 108 -5.34 -0.33 13.10
N PRO A 109 -4.41 -1.22 13.46
CA PRO A 109 -4.16 -1.53 14.85
C PRO A 109 -3.53 -0.31 15.55
N LYS A 110 -3.76 -0.18 16.85
CA LYS A 110 -3.16 0.89 17.67
C LYS A 110 -1.62 0.81 17.71
N VAL A 111 -1.08 -0.40 17.59
CA VAL A 111 0.35 -0.69 17.57
C VAL A 111 0.62 -1.60 16.38
N SER A 112 1.50 -1.19 15.48
CA SER A 112 1.99 -2.00 14.37
C SER A 112 3.49 -1.84 14.22
N VAL A 113 4.17 -2.95 13.91
CA VAL A 113 5.59 -2.98 13.54
C VAL A 113 5.81 -2.30 12.18
N ILE A 114 4.80 -2.32 11.33
CA ILE A 114 4.80 -1.71 10.00
C ILE A 114 3.94 -0.43 10.08
N PRO A 115 4.53 0.76 10.02
CA PRO A 115 3.82 2.03 10.22
C PRO A 115 3.03 2.44 8.97
N LEU A 116 2.09 1.60 8.52
CA LEU A 116 1.16 1.95 7.46
C LEU A 116 0.14 2.95 8.03
N THR A 117 0.20 4.18 7.53
CA THR A 117 -0.59 5.33 8.04
C THR A 117 -1.52 5.88 6.96
N TYR A 118 -1.95 5.02 6.04
CA TYR A 118 -2.81 5.41 4.94
C TYR A 118 -4.27 5.50 5.39
N ASP A 119 -4.97 6.49 4.86
CA ASP A 119 -6.40 6.63 5.04
C ASP A 119 -7.16 5.86 3.95
N VAL A 120 -6.55 5.70 2.78
CA VAL A 120 -7.17 5.03 1.64
C VAL A 120 -6.16 4.17 0.88
N TYR A 121 -6.67 3.05 0.36
CA TYR A 121 -5.98 2.21 -0.60
C TYR A 121 -6.74 2.23 -1.93
N VAL A 122 -6.01 2.46 -3.01
CA VAL A 122 -6.50 2.40 -4.39
C VAL A 122 -5.60 1.45 -5.16
N ASP A 123 -6.21 0.58 -5.96
CA ASP A 123 -5.44 -0.35 -6.75
C ASP A 123 -4.71 0.34 -7.89
N MET A 124 -3.46 -0.07 -8.11
CA MET A 124 -2.61 0.45 -9.15
C MET A 124 -2.88 -0.33 -10.43
N VAL A 125 -3.74 0.18 -11.31
CA VAL A 125 -3.80 -0.35 -12.68
C VAL A 125 -2.52 0.10 -13.40
N PRO A 126 -1.59 -0.81 -13.77
CA PRO A 126 -0.40 -0.41 -14.49
C PRO A 126 -0.83 0.18 -15.83
N PRO A 127 -0.33 1.35 -16.25
CA PRO A 127 -0.57 1.81 -17.61
C PRO A 127 -0.05 0.75 -18.58
N LEU A 128 -0.88 0.43 -19.59
CA LEU A 128 -0.54 -0.52 -20.66
C LEU A 128 0.78 -0.11 -21.34
N GLU A 129 1.00 1.19 -21.43
CA GLU A 129 2.15 1.87 -22.03
C GLU A 129 3.37 1.93 -21.09
N PRO A 130 4.49 1.26 -21.41
CA PRO A 130 5.70 1.23 -20.59
C PRO A 130 6.29 2.61 -20.27
N GLU A 131 6.21 3.57 -21.20
CA GLU A 131 6.69 4.94 -21.04
C GLU A 131 5.95 5.72 -19.95
N LYS A 132 4.65 5.44 -19.74
CA LYS A 132 3.85 5.99 -18.65
C LYS A 132 4.06 5.27 -17.32
N ARG A 133 4.78 4.15 -17.31
CA ARG A 133 5.24 3.50 -16.06
C ARG A 133 6.35 4.28 -15.37
N LYS A 134 6.91 5.33 -16.01
CA LYS A 134 7.76 6.34 -15.35
C LYS A 134 6.93 7.18 -14.38
N GLY A 135 6.55 6.58 -13.26
CA GLY A 135 6.22 7.32 -12.05
C GLY A 135 7.13 6.80 -10.95
N GLU A 136 7.71 7.73 -10.20
CA GLU A 136 8.56 7.42 -9.07
C GLU A 136 7.77 6.54 -8.08
N LEU A 137 8.39 5.46 -7.63
CA LEU A 137 7.87 4.69 -6.49
C LEU A 137 8.37 5.41 -5.26
N ASP A 138 7.47 5.75 -4.34
CA ASP A 138 7.86 6.39 -3.09
C ASP A 138 8.51 5.37 -2.15
N SER A 139 8.09 4.10 -2.22
CA SER A 139 8.60 3.07 -1.32
C SER A 139 8.50 1.66 -1.91
N ILE A 140 9.43 0.81 -1.47
CA ILE A 140 9.41 -0.62 -1.72
C ILE A 140 9.57 -1.33 -0.37
N TRP A 141 8.55 -2.08 0.05
CA TRP A 141 8.59 -2.92 1.24
C TRP A 141 9.17 -4.28 0.88
N LEU A 142 10.20 -4.70 1.63
CA LEU A 142 10.84 -6.00 1.49
C LEU A 142 10.72 -6.78 2.78
N LYS A 143 10.13 -7.98 2.71
CA LYS A 143 10.09 -8.93 3.83
C LYS A 143 11.13 -10.02 3.58
N VAL A 144 12.05 -10.21 4.53
CA VAL A 144 13.01 -11.32 4.50
C VAL A 144 12.59 -12.41 5.48
N ARG A 145 13.06 -13.64 5.24
CA ARG A 145 12.68 -14.82 6.01
C ARG A 145 13.23 -14.81 7.44
N VAL A 146 14.48 -14.37 7.62
CA VAL A 146 15.19 -14.41 8.90
C VAL A 146 15.77 -13.03 9.20
N LEU A 147 15.78 -12.63 10.48
CA LEU A 147 16.30 -11.33 10.90
C LEU A 147 17.78 -11.13 10.52
N ASP A 148 18.58 -12.20 10.59
CA ASP A 148 20.00 -12.18 10.23
C ASP A 148 20.25 -11.82 8.75
N ASP A 149 19.24 -11.99 7.89
CA ASP A 149 19.33 -11.63 6.48
C ASP A 149 19.09 -10.14 6.21
N VAL A 150 18.65 -9.36 7.20
CA VAL A 150 18.25 -7.96 6.99
C VAL A 150 19.43 -7.14 6.48
N ASP A 151 20.61 -7.23 7.11
CA ASP A 151 21.74 -6.38 6.73
C ASP A 151 22.41 -6.81 5.43
N SER A 152 22.52 -8.13 5.18
CA SER A 152 22.99 -8.64 3.89
C SER A 152 22.03 -8.23 2.75
N THR A 153 20.73 -8.29 3.00
CA THR A 153 19.70 -7.83 2.05
C THR A 153 19.81 -6.34 1.77
N LYS A 154 20.01 -5.50 2.80
CA LYS A 154 20.24 -4.05 2.60
C LYS A 154 21.44 -3.78 1.70
N ALA A 155 22.54 -4.51 1.89
CA ALA A 155 23.74 -4.36 1.07
C ALA A 155 23.47 -4.75 -0.40
N ILE A 156 22.79 -5.87 -0.62
CA ILE A 156 22.41 -6.33 -1.97
C ILE A 156 21.50 -5.32 -2.66
N VAL A 157 20.44 -4.86 -1.97
CA VAL A 157 19.47 -3.89 -2.51
C VAL A 157 20.17 -2.57 -2.85
N ARG A 158 21.03 -2.06 -1.97
CA ARG A 158 21.81 -0.84 -2.21
C ARG A 158 22.64 -0.94 -3.48
N ASN A 159 23.38 -2.04 -3.66
CA ASN A 159 24.19 -2.26 -4.85
C ASN A 159 23.35 -2.36 -6.13
N LEU A 160 22.18 -3.04 -6.07
CA LEU A 160 21.27 -3.14 -7.20
C LEU A 160 20.70 -1.77 -7.59
N LEU A 161 20.27 -0.97 -6.62
CA LEU A 161 19.72 0.37 -6.86
C LEU A 161 20.78 1.32 -7.41
N GLN A 162 21.99 1.35 -6.83
CA GLN A 162 23.09 2.18 -7.33
C GLN A 162 23.49 1.83 -8.76
N ARG A 163 23.52 0.53 -9.10
CA ARG A 163 23.89 0.09 -10.45
C ARG A 163 22.82 0.42 -11.49
N ASN A 164 21.55 0.23 -11.15
CA ASN A 164 20.44 0.36 -12.11
C ASN A 164 19.82 1.77 -12.13
N HIS A 165 19.99 2.53 -11.06
CA HIS A 165 19.40 3.86 -10.84
C HIS A 165 20.40 4.81 -10.15
N PRO A 166 21.57 5.08 -10.76
CA PRO A 166 22.65 5.84 -10.12
C PRO A 166 22.27 7.27 -9.72
N GLU A 167 21.33 7.88 -10.44
CA GLU A 167 20.84 9.24 -10.20
C GLU A 167 19.70 9.29 -9.17
N SER A 168 19.19 8.14 -8.71
CA SER A 168 18.07 8.11 -7.75
C SER A 168 18.57 8.30 -6.32
N GLY A 169 18.01 9.30 -5.62
CA GLY A 169 18.13 9.38 -4.17
C GLY A 169 17.28 8.29 -3.51
N PHE A 170 17.88 7.46 -2.67
CA PHE A 170 17.14 6.45 -1.92
C PHE A 170 17.69 6.28 -0.50
N GLU A 171 16.82 5.83 0.40
CA GLU A 171 17.16 5.44 1.76
C GLU A 171 16.65 4.02 2.01
N ILE A 172 17.41 3.21 2.74
CA ILE A 172 16.98 1.86 3.14
C ILE A 172 16.87 1.84 4.66
N ARG A 173 15.64 1.65 5.15
CA ARG A 173 15.31 1.52 6.57
C ARG A 173 14.94 0.07 6.89
N SER A 174 15.15 -0.34 8.14
CA SER A 174 14.67 -1.61 8.67
C SER A 174 13.72 -1.36 9.83
N SER A 175 12.64 -2.16 9.88
CA SER A 175 11.80 -2.30 11.06
C SER A 175 11.96 -3.72 11.59
N TYR A 176 11.92 -3.86 12.91
CA TYR A 176 11.99 -5.14 13.61
C TYR A 176 10.73 -5.30 14.44
N PRO A 177 10.18 -6.53 14.56
CA PRO A 177 9.15 -6.80 15.55
C PRO A 177 9.63 -6.35 16.93
N SER A 178 8.78 -5.70 17.71
CA SER A 178 9.08 -5.52 19.13
C SER A 178 9.22 -6.90 19.77
N PRO A 179 10.20 -7.11 20.68
CA PRO A 179 10.23 -8.36 21.44
C PRO A 179 8.86 -8.55 22.08
N THR A 180 8.25 -9.70 21.86
CA THR A 180 7.05 -10.09 22.59
C THR A 180 7.40 -10.09 24.07
N GLU A 181 6.68 -9.31 24.88
CA GLU A 181 6.71 -9.52 26.33
C GLU A 181 6.20 -10.95 26.56
N ASP A 182 7.10 -11.83 27.00
CA ASP A 182 6.80 -13.19 27.47
C ASP A 182 5.91 -13.17 28.73
#